data_AF-A0A0J7L162-F1
#
_entry.id   AF-A0A0J7L162-F1
#
_cell.length_a   1.000
_cell.length_b   1.000
_cell.length_c   1.000
_cell.angle_alpha   90.00
_cell.angle_beta   90.00
_cell.angle_gamma   90.00
#
_symmetry.space_group_name_H-M   'P 1'
#
loop_
_entity.id
_entity.type
_entity.pdbx_description
1 polymer ?
#
loop_
_entity_poly.entity_id
_entity_poly.type
_entity_poly.pdbx_seq_one_letter_code
_entity_poly.pdbx_strand_id
1 'polypeptide(L)'
;MNVVAEGARKVKAQGMGVHSAEEVSQFGCTDLKVLSDTLADKPFFFGDEPTTMDVVAFAHLAQILYIDKDTPYSLRDYMVENCPNLVGHCSRVKERCFPDWDEICSSLDMNTHLPKPEKQEEKEGKEEAKESKESKEEKEGDKEKADKEEKEVEKDKEVDENKEKEKDGK
;
A
#
# COMPACT_ATOMS: atom_id res chain seq x y z
N MET A 1 28.70 -17.44 11.04
CA MET A 1 28.36 -16.10 11.57
C MET A 1 28.51 -14.94 10.57
N ASN A 2 28.88 -15.16 9.28
CA ASN A 2 29.10 -14.06 8.32
C ASN A 2 27.88 -13.63 7.47
N VAL A 3 26.79 -14.40 7.48
CA VAL A 3 25.62 -14.16 6.61
C VAL A 3 24.84 -12.91 7.05
N VAL A 4 24.75 -12.66 8.36
CA VAL A 4 24.05 -11.49 8.93
C VAL A 4 24.76 -10.18 8.57
N ALA A 5 26.09 -10.15 8.62
CA ALA A 5 26.87 -8.97 8.25
C ALA A 5 26.79 -8.66 6.74
N GLU A 6 26.67 -9.68 5.90
CA GLU A 6 26.52 -9.50 4.46
C GLU A 6 25.10 -9.03 4.07
N GLY A 7 24.07 -9.58 4.74
CA GLY A 7 22.70 -9.11 4.60
C GLY A 7 22.53 -7.65 5.03
N ALA A 8 23.11 -7.28 6.19
CA ALA A 8 23.08 -5.90 6.67
C ALA A 8 23.79 -4.92 5.70
N ARG A 9 24.90 -5.33 5.08
CA ARG A 9 25.59 -4.52 4.05
C ARG A 9 24.74 -4.36 2.78
N LYS A 10 24.07 -5.41 2.32
CA LYS A 10 23.19 -5.39 1.14
C LYS A 10 21.96 -4.50 1.37
N VAL A 11 21.34 -4.56 2.56
CA VAL A 11 20.21 -3.69 2.94
C VAL A 11 20.63 -2.23 3.01
N LYS A 12 21.82 -1.96 3.59
CA LYS A 12 22.37 -0.60 3.69
C LYS A 12 22.76 0.00 2.34
N ALA A 13 23.21 -0.83 1.39
CA ALA A 13 23.52 -0.41 0.02
C ALA A 13 22.27 -0.02 -0.80
N GLN A 14 21.09 -0.51 -0.41
CA GLN A 14 19.80 -0.16 -1.02
C GLN A 14 19.13 1.06 -0.34
N GLY A 15 19.86 1.79 0.54
CA GLY A 15 19.33 2.97 1.23
C GLY A 15 18.33 2.67 2.34
N MET A 16 18.02 1.41 2.63
CA MET A 16 17.14 1.04 3.73
C MET A 16 17.90 1.15 5.06
N GLY A 17 17.42 2.01 5.96
CA GLY A 17 18.01 2.22 7.29
C GLY A 17 19.31 3.03 7.29
N VAL A 18 19.59 3.81 6.22
CA VAL A 18 20.75 4.73 6.19
C VAL A 18 20.43 6.10 6.78
N HIS A 19 19.15 6.50 6.77
CA HIS A 19 18.68 7.77 7.29
C HIS A 19 18.04 7.58 8.67
N SER A 20 18.21 8.59 9.54
CA SER A 20 17.50 8.62 10.82
C SER A 20 16.01 8.94 10.63
N ALA A 21 15.17 8.63 11.60
CA ALA A 21 13.74 8.99 11.55
C ALA A 21 13.53 10.51 11.45
N GLU A 22 14.42 11.30 12.06
CA GLU A 22 14.41 12.75 11.97
C GLU A 22 14.75 13.23 10.55
N GLU A 23 15.78 12.65 9.93
CA GLU A 23 16.19 12.99 8.57
C GLU A 23 15.11 12.63 7.54
N VAL A 24 14.46 11.48 7.70
CA VAL A 24 13.29 11.08 6.89
C VAL A 24 12.15 12.08 7.06
N SER A 25 11.89 12.54 8.29
CA SER A 25 10.87 13.57 8.54
C SER A 25 11.21 14.90 7.87
N GLN A 26 12.49 15.31 7.89
CA GLN A 26 12.96 16.53 7.23
C GLN A 26 12.82 16.45 5.70
N PHE A 27 13.09 15.30 5.10
CA PHE A 27 12.84 15.07 3.68
C PHE A 27 11.36 15.23 3.35
N GLY A 28 10.46 14.61 4.12
CA GLY A 28 9.03 14.78 3.93
C GLY A 28 8.57 16.24 4.05
N CYS A 29 9.04 16.99 5.04
CA CYS A 29 8.73 18.43 5.16
C CYS A 29 9.25 19.23 3.95
N THR A 30 10.43 18.89 3.45
CA THR A 30 11.02 19.54 2.27
C THR A 30 10.19 19.26 1.02
N ASP A 31 9.75 18.01 0.81
CA ASP A 31 8.90 17.63 -0.32
C ASP A 31 7.54 18.32 -0.27
N LEU A 32 6.92 18.39 0.92
CA LEU A 32 5.69 19.15 1.14
C LEU A 32 5.85 20.63 0.79
N LYS A 33 6.96 21.24 1.19
CA LYS A 33 7.27 22.64 0.86
C LYS A 33 7.41 22.84 -0.65
N VAL A 34 8.12 21.94 -1.34
CA VAL A 34 8.30 22.01 -2.80
C VAL A 34 6.96 21.86 -3.53
N LEU A 35 6.12 20.91 -3.12
CA LEU A 35 4.77 20.74 -3.69
C LEU A 35 3.91 21.99 -3.45
N SER A 36 3.97 22.56 -2.25
CA SER A 36 3.27 23.80 -1.91
C SER A 36 3.71 24.96 -2.80
N ASP A 37 5.02 25.16 -2.96
CA ASP A 37 5.57 26.22 -3.81
C ASP A 37 5.24 26.01 -5.29
N THR A 38 5.20 24.75 -5.73
CA THR A 38 4.85 24.39 -7.12
C THR A 38 3.37 24.65 -7.41
N LEU A 39 2.50 24.36 -6.44
CA LEU A 39 1.07 24.68 -6.52
C LEU A 39 0.84 26.20 -6.47
N ALA A 40 1.60 26.91 -5.63
CA ALA A 40 1.45 28.34 -5.39
C ALA A 40 -0.01 28.72 -5.11
N ASP A 41 -0.54 29.71 -5.84
CA ASP A 41 -1.91 30.20 -5.73
C ASP A 41 -2.90 29.47 -6.67
N LYS A 42 -2.44 28.48 -7.43
CA LYS A 42 -3.28 27.76 -8.39
C LYS A 42 -4.20 26.77 -7.64
N PRO A 43 -5.42 26.51 -8.15
CA PRO A 43 -6.28 25.50 -7.56
C PRO A 43 -5.74 24.07 -7.79
N PHE A 44 -5.04 23.84 -8.91
CA PHE A 44 -4.40 22.58 -9.31
C PHE A 44 -2.99 22.82 -9.88
N PHE A 45 -2.14 21.80 -9.95
CA PHE A 45 -0.71 21.96 -10.25
C PHE A 45 -0.44 22.63 -11.61
N PHE A 46 -1.29 22.40 -12.61
CA PHE A 46 -1.15 22.92 -13.97
C PHE A 46 -2.23 23.94 -14.38
N GLY A 47 -3.02 24.47 -13.44
CA GLY A 47 -3.99 25.53 -13.72
C GLY A 47 -5.33 25.31 -13.02
N ASP A 48 -6.43 25.58 -13.73
CA ASP A 48 -7.79 25.61 -13.18
C ASP A 48 -8.49 24.24 -13.15
N GLU A 49 -8.00 23.26 -13.92
CA GLU A 49 -8.52 21.90 -13.95
C GLU A 49 -7.49 20.89 -13.43
N PRO A 50 -7.92 19.83 -12.71
CA PRO A 50 -7.05 18.79 -12.23
C PRO A 50 -6.54 17.94 -13.38
N THR A 51 -5.31 17.48 -13.21
CA THR A 51 -4.62 16.56 -14.09
C THR A 51 -4.28 15.27 -13.33
N THR A 52 -3.67 14.31 -14.02
CA THR A 52 -3.13 13.12 -13.36
C THR A 52 -2.16 13.46 -12.23
N MET A 53 -1.42 14.57 -12.34
CA MET A 53 -0.52 15.04 -11.29
C MET A 53 -1.28 15.30 -9.98
N ASP A 54 -2.45 15.93 -10.06
CA ASP A 54 -3.28 16.25 -8.91
C ASP A 54 -3.85 14.99 -8.23
N VAL A 55 -4.26 14.00 -9.03
CA VAL A 55 -4.73 12.70 -8.51
C VAL A 55 -3.60 11.95 -7.80
N VAL A 56 -2.41 11.91 -8.40
CA VAL A 56 -1.24 11.24 -7.82
C VAL A 56 -0.76 11.97 -6.56
N ALA A 57 -0.71 13.30 -6.59
CA ALA A 57 -0.35 14.10 -5.42
C ALA A 57 -1.36 13.87 -4.29
N PHE A 58 -2.66 13.90 -4.58
CA PHE A 58 -3.70 13.60 -3.60
C PHE A 58 -3.54 12.23 -2.96
N ALA A 59 -3.24 11.18 -3.73
CA ALA A 59 -3.07 9.83 -3.19
C ALA A 59 -2.00 9.74 -2.10
N HIS A 60 -0.92 10.52 -2.22
CA HIS A 60 0.15 10.58 -1.20
C HIS A 60 -0.20 11.56 -0.07
N LEU A 61 -0.70 12.76 -0.42
CA LEU A 61 -1.01 13.80 0.56
C LEU A 61 -2.18 13.41 1.47
N ALA A 62 -3.16 12.67 0.96
CA ALA A 62 -4.30 12.19 1.74
C ALA A 62 -3.87 11.24 2.86
N GLN A 63 -2.84 10.42 2.62
CA GLN A 63 -2.27 9.52 3.63
C GLN A 63 -1.58 10.28 4.76
N ILE A 64 -1.14 11.51 4.52
CA ILE A 64 -0.56 12.39 5.53
C ILE A 64 -1.66 13.17 6.24
N LEU A 65 -2.53 13.82 5.47
CA LEU A 65 -3.49 14.80 5.96
C LEU A 65 -4.63 14.17 6.77
N TYR A 66 -5.11 12.99 6.38
CA TYR A 66 -6.30 12.35 6.95
C TYR A 66 -5.99 11.25 7.98
N ILE A 67 -4.75 11.19 8.49
CA ILE A 67 -4.47 10.41 9.69
C ILE A 67 -5.27 10.98 10.85
N ASP A 68 -5.78 10.08 11.70
CA ASP A 68 -6.52 10.44 12.92
C ASP A 68 -5.79 11.55 13.69
N LYS A 69 -6.54 12.58 14.09
CA LYS A 69 -6.02 13.79 14.73
C LYS A 69 -5.39 13.49 16.09
N ASP A 70 -5.83 12.44 16.76
CA ASP A 70 -5.30 12.02 18.06
C ASP A 70 -3.97 11.25 17.92
N THR A 71 -3.60 10.86 16.70
CA THR A 71 -2.30 10.23 16.41
C THR A 71 -1.24 11.31 16.17
N PRO A 72 -0.15 11.39 16.98
CA PRO A 72 0.92 12.35 16.74
C PRO A 72 1.62 12.06 15.41
N TYR A 73 1.66 13.05 14.50
CA TYR A 73 2.30 12.88 13.20
C TYR A 73 2.82 14.21 12.66
N SER A 74 4.14 14.40 12.78
CA SER A 74 4.82 15.66 12.49
C SER A 74 4.64 16.15 11.06
N LEU A 75 4.53 15.25 10.08
CA LEU A 75 4.32 15.62 8.67
C LEU A 75 2.93 16.22 8.43
N ARG A 76 1.88 15.68 9.08
CA ARG A 76 0.55 16.27 9.03
C ARG A 76 0.55 17.65 9.65
N ASP A 77 1.15 17.77 10.83
CA ASP A 77 1.18 19.02 11.58
C ASP A 77 1.94 20.09 10.77
N TYR A 78 3.09 19.75 10.19
CA TYR A 78 3.83 20.62 9.28
C TYR A 78 3.00 21.03 8.05
N MET A 79 2.33 20.08 7.39
CA MET A 79 1.51 20.35 6.20
C MET A 79 0.35 21.31 6.52
N VAL A 80 -0.34 21.12 7.64
CA VAL A 80 -1.46 21.98 8.05
C VAL A 80 -0.98 23.39 8.40
N GLU A 81 0.14 23.52 9.10
CA GLU A 81 0.66 24.82 9.54
C GLU A 81 1.36 25.59 8.41
N ASN A 82 2.12 24.91 7.56
CA ASN A 82 3.05 25.55 6.62
C ASN A 82 2.63 25.41 5.15
N CYS A 83 1.67 24.54 4.83
CA CYS A 83 1.22 24.28 3.46
C CYS A 83 -0.32 24.31 3.32
N PRO A 84 -1.01 25.39 3.76
CA PRO A 84 -2.48 25.44 3.75
C PRO A 84 -3.09 25.38 2.34
N ASN A 85 -2.34 25.81 1.32
CA ASN A 85 -2.73 25.65 -0.08
C ASN A 85 -2.81 24.17 -0.51
N LEU A 86 -1.90 23.31 -0.04
CA LEU A 86 -1.95 21.86 -0.26
C LEU A 86 -3.12 21.21 0.48
N VAL A 87 -3.45 21.69 1.69
CA VAL A 87 -4.66 21.24 2.40
C VAL A 87 -5.91 21.57 1.58
N GLY A 88 -5.99 22.81 1.06
CA GLY A 88 -7.09 23.22 0.19
C GLY A 88 -7.15 22.41 -1.11
N HIS A 89 -6.00 22.09 -1.70
CA HIS A 89 -5.90 21.22 -2.87
C HIS A 89 -6.47 19.83 -2.58
N CYS A 90 -6.10 19.22 -1.44
CA CYS A 90 -6.64 17.92 -1.05
C CYS A 90 -8.15 17.95 -0.86
N SER A 91 -8.70 19.00 -0.24
CA SER A 91 -10.16 19.16 -0.10
C SER A 91 -10.86 19.18 -1.45
N ARG A 92 -10.34 19.98 -2.41
CA ARG A 92 -10.91 20.09 -3.76
C ARG A 92 -10.90 18.75 -4.51
N VAL A 93 -9.80 18.01 -4.47
CA VAL A 93 -9.71 16.70 -5.13
C VAL A 93 -10.64 15.69 -4.46
N LYS A 94 -10.66 15.66 -3.12
CA LYS A 94 -11.56 14.79 -2.34
C LYS A 94 -13.02 15.02 -2.69
N GLU A 95 -13.49 16.26 -2.61
CA GLU A 95 -14.88 16.63 -2.87
C GLU A 95 -15.32 16.31 -4.31
N ARG A 96 -14.40 16.44 -5.28
CA ARG A 96 -14.68 16.16 -6.69
C ARG A 96 -14.71 14.66 -7.01
N CYS A 97 -13.83 13.86 -6.41
CA CYS A 97 -13.62 12.47 -6.80
C CYS A 97 -14.25 11.44 -5.84
N PHE A 98 -14.48 11.81 -4.58
CA PHE A 98 -14.93 10.90 -3.52
C PHE A 98 -16.07 11.54 -2.71
N PRO A 99 -17.26 11.73 -3.32
CA PRO A 99 -18.41 12.34 -2.64
C PRO A 99 -18.90 11.52 -1.44
N ASP A 100 -18.57 10.23 -1.40
CA ASP A 100 -18.87 9.23 -0.37
C ASP A 100 -17.65 8.89 0.49
N TRP A 101 -16.65 9.78 0.56
CA TRP A 101 -15.40 9.58 1.30
C TRP A 101 -15.59 9.00 2.71
N ASP A 102 -16.50 9.58 3.50
CA ASP A 102 -16.72 9.15 4.88
C ASP A 102 -17.28 7.72 4.96
N GLU A 103 -18.13 7.32 4.00
CA GLU A 103 -18.66 5.97 3.91
C GLU A 103 -17.55 4.98 3.49
N ILE A 104 -16.71 5.34 2.51
CA ILE A 104 -15.55 4.55 2.09
C ILE A 104 -14.62 4.30 3.28
N CYS A 105 -14.26 5.37 4.02
CA CYS A 105 -13.37 5.25 5.18
C CYS A 105 -13.98 4.43 6.31
N SER A 106 -15.29 4.53 6.55
CA SER A 106 -15.95 3.82 7.65
C SER A 106 -16.23 2.35 7.34
N SER A 107 -16.59 2.03 6.10
CA SER A 107 -16.96 0.68 5.67
C SER A 107 -15.78 -0.12 5.09
N LEU A 108 -14.69 0.56 4.74
CA LEU A 108 -13.55 0.03 3.98
C LEU A 108 -13.95 -0.56 2.61
N ASP A 109 -15.08 -0.09 2.06
CA ASP A 109 -15.57 -0.46 0.73
C ASP A 109 -15.29 0.67 -0.26
N MET A 110 -14.47 0.39 -1.27
CA MET A 110 -14.09 1.37 -2.29
C MET A 110 -15.17 1.59 -3.36
N ASN A 111 -16.22 0.77 -3.37
CA ASN A 111 -17.26 0.74 -4.40
C ASN A 111 -18.65 0.99 -3.82
N THR A 112 -18.75 1.85 -2.80
CA THR A 112 -20.00 2.28 -2.15
C THR A 112 -21.06 2.81 -3.13
N HIS A 113 -20.64 3.45 -4.21
CA HIS A 113 -21.52 3.95 -5.28
C HIS A 113 -22.07 2.85 -6.21
N LEU A 114 -21.49 1.64 -6.24
CA LEU A 114 -21.98 0.54 -7.07
C LEU A 114 -23.09 -0.22 -6.33
N PRO A 115 -24.15 -0.65 -7.04
CA PRO A 115 -25.20 -1.47 -6.44
C PRO A 115 -24.59 -2.78 -5.94
N LYS A 116 -24.65 -2.99 -4.62
CA LYS A 116 -24.17 -4.22 -3.99
C LYS A 116 -25.11 -5.37 -4.37
N PRO A 117 -24.59 -6.56 -4.69
CA PRO A 117 -25.44 -7.75 -4.77
C PRO A 117 -26.13 -7.93 -3.42
N GLU A 118 -27.45 -8.09 -3.42
CA GLU A 118 -28.25 -8.26 -2.20
C GLU A 118 -27.64 -9.38 -1.35
N LYS A 119 -27.16 -9.05 -0.14
CA LYS A 119 -26.77 -10.05 0.86
C LYS A 119 -28.05 -10.78 1.26
N GLN A 120 -28.14 -12.06 0.93
CA GLN A 120 -29.13 -12.95 1.50
C GLN A 120 -28.95 -12.96 3.03
N GLU A 121 -29.97 -12.50 3.76
CA GLU A 121 -30.01 -12.62 5.21
C GLU A 121 -30.07 -14.11 5.58
N GLU A 122 -28.99 -14.68 6.12
CA GLU A 122 -29.08 -15.91 6.88
C GLU A 122 -29.85 -15.62 8.17
N LYS A 123 -31.15 -15.95 8.18
CA LYS A 123 -31.94 -15.98 9.41
C LYS A 123 -31.43 -17.10 10.32
N GLU A 124 -30.81 -16.71 11.43
CA GLU A 124 -30.66 -17.55 12.60
C GLU A 124 -32.04 -18.05 13.07
N GLY A 125 -32.23 -19.37 13.07
CA GLY A 125 -33.34 -20.05 13.73
C GLY A 125 -32.78 -21.06 14.73
N LYS A 126 -33.10 -20.89 16.02
CA LYS A 126 -32.77 -21.84 17.08
C LYS A 126 -34.05 -22.46 17.66
N GLU A 127 -33.90 -23.72 18.08
CA GLU A 127 -34.76 -24.59 18.91
C GLU A 127 -35.52 -25.75 18.23
N GLU A 128 -34.77 -26.85 18.06
CA GLU A 128 -34.94 -28.20 18.63
C GLU A 128 -36.35 -28.82 18.80
N ALA A 129 -36.57 -30.01 18.19
CA ALA A 129 -36.54 -31.30 18.92
C ALA A 129 -36.86 -32.53 18.03
N LYS A 130 -36.18 -33.63 18.38
CA LYS A 130 -36.49 -35.06 18.23
C LYS A 130 -35.95 -35.90 17.05
N GLU A 131 -34.79 -36.49 17.38
CA GLU A 131 -34.54 -37.94 17.56
C GLU A 131 -34.30 -38.87 16.35
N SER A 132 -33.03 -39.29 16.29
CA SER A 132 -32.48 -40.66 16.16
C SER A 132 -32.64 -41.46 14.85
N LYS A 133 -31.51 -41.64 14.14
CA LYS A 133 -30.77 -42.93 13.95
C LYS A 133 -29.50 -42.66 13.12
N GLU A 134 -28.30 -42.80 13.69
CA GLU A 134 -27.37 -43.93 13.46
C GLU A 134 -27.20 -44.30 11.97
N SER A 135 -26.03 -44.36 11.35
CA SER A 135 -24.66 -44.54 11.84
C SER A 135 -23.70 -44.42 10.63
N LYS A 136 -22.40 -44.23 10.94
CA LYS A 136 -21.26 -45.03 10.40
C LYS A 136 -20.11 -44.26 9.72
N GLU A 137 -18.99 -44.24 10.47
CA GLU A 137 -17.56 -44.39 10.09
C GLU A 137 -16.92 -43.36 9.14
N GLU A 138 -16.00 -42.52 9.63
CA GLU A 138 -14.54 -42.72 9.86
C GLU A 138 -13.74 -42.11 8.69
N LYS A 139 -12.94 -41.05 8.96
CA LYS A 139 -11.47 -41.06 9.17
C LYS A 139 -10.73 -41.46 7.88
N GLU A 140 -9.73 -40.76 7.35
CA GLU A 140 -8.52 -40.19 7.94
C GLU A 140 -7.66 -39.67 6.76
N GLY A 141 -6.76 -38.70 6.94
CA GLY A 141 -5.73 -38.41 5.92
C GLY A 141 -5.16 -37.00 5.88
N ASP A 142 -4.41 -36.62 6.91
CA ASP A 142 -3.48 -35.48 6.93
C ASP A 142 -2.26 -35.74 6.02
N LYS A 143 -1.71 -34.64 5.47
CA LYS A 143 -0.28 -34.37 5.16
C LYS A 143 0.40 -34.73 3.82
N GLU A 144 1.29 -33.78 3.50
CA GLU A 144 2.40 -33.73 2.53
C GLU A 144 2.02 -33.50 1.05
N LYS A 145 2.69 -32.64 0.27
CA LYS A 145 4.04 -32.05 0.32
C LYS A 145 4.02 -30.89 -0.71
N ALA A 146 4.48 -29.66 -0.42
CA ALA A 146 5.89 -29.27 -0.47
C ALA A 146 6.62 -29.89 -1.68
N ASP A 147 6.33 -29.42 -2.89
CA ASP A 147 7.17 -29.66 -4.09
C ASP A 147 6.77 -28.72 -5.26
N LYS A 148 7.10 -27.42 -5.16
CA LYS A 148 6.94 -26.51 -6.31
C LYS A 148 7.86 -25.28 -6.34
N GLU A 149 8.99 -25.32 -5.62
CA GLU A 149 9.99 -24.24 -5.66
C GLU A 149 11.37 -24.68 -6.19
N GLU A 150 11.54 -25.94 -6.59
CA GLU A 150 12.84 -26.43 -7.10
C GLU A 150 13.01 -26.37 -8.63
N LYS A 151 12.05 -25.82 -9.39
CA LYS A 151 12.11 -25.87 -10.88
C LYS A 151 12.39 -24.56 -11.62
N GLU A 152 12.65 -23.46 -10.94
CA GLU A 152 12.99 -22.18 -11.61
C GLU A 152 14.46 -21.75 -11.43
N VAL A 153 15.24 -22.43 -10.58
CA VAL A 153 16.65 -22.07 -10.33
C VAL A 153 17.65 -22.74 -11.28
N GLU A 154 17.24 -23.75 -12.08
CA GLU A 154 18.16 -24.43 -13.01
C GLU A 154 18.25 -23.79 -14.41
N LYS A 155 17.35 -22.87 -14.80
CA LYS A 155 17.33 -22.34 -16.17
C LYS A 155 18.24 -21.11 -16.40
N ASP A 156 18.61 -20.38 -15.36
CA ASP A 156 19.45 -19.18 -15.51
C ASP A 156 20.96 -19.44 -15.33
N LYS A 157 21.37 -20.61 -14.84
CA LYS A 157 22.79 -20.97 -14.70
C LYS A 157 23.44 -21.46 -16.00
N GLU A 158 22.67 -21.87 -16.99
CA GLU A 158 23.22 -22.35 -18.28
C GLU A 158 23.51 -21.22 -19.29
N VAL A 159 23.08 -19.98 -19.03
CA VAL A 159 23.24 -18.85 -19.98
C VAL A 159 24.53 -18.06 -19.74
N ASP A 160 25.11 -18.09 -18.54
CA ASP A 160 26.29 -17.28 -18.20
C ASP A 160 27.63 -17.97 -18.55
N GLU A 161 27.72 -19.31 -18.46
CA GLU A 161 28.96 -20.05 -18.78
C GLU A 161 29.30 -20.12 -20.28
N ASN A 162 28.37 -19.77 -21.17
CA ASN A 162 28.64 -19.79 -22.62
C ASN A 162 29.09 -18.43 -23.19
N LYS A 163 29.21 -17.38 -22.37
CA LYS A 163 29.66 -16.05 -22.80
C LYS A 163 31.14 -15.77 -22.50
N GLU A 164 31.79 -16.55 -21.64
CA GLU A 164 33.21 -16.38 -21.33
C GLU A 164 34.17 -17.19 -22.23
N LYS A 165 33.68 -18.10 -23.08
CA LYS A 165 34.54 -18.87 -24.00
C LYS A 165 34.82 -18.22 -25.36
N GLU A 166 34.26 -17.04 -25.67
CA GLU A 166 34.51 -16.33 -26.95
C GLU A 166 35.48 -15.13 -26.85
N LYS A 167 36.14 -14.88 -25.71
CA LYS A 167 37.11 -13.77 -25.59
C LYS A 167 38.58 -14.13 -25.46
N ASP A 168 38.93 -15.42 -25.44
CA ASP A 168 40.34 -15.87 -25.32
C ASP A 168 40.81 -16.74 -26.51
N GLY A 169 40.30 -16.45 -27.71
CA GLY A 169 40.59 -17.28 -28.87
C GLY A 169 40.42 -16.65 -30.24
N LYS A 170 40.84 -15.40 -30.46
CA LYS A 170 41.42 -14.95 -31.74
C LYS A 170 42.03 -13.56 -31.68
#